data_AF-A0A674IXJ3-F1
#
_entry.id   AF-A0A674IXJ3-F1
#
_cell.length_a   1.000
_cell.length_b   1.000
_cell.length_c   1.000
_cell.angle_alpha   90.00
_cell.angle_beta   90.00
_cell.angle_gamma   90.00
#
_symmetry.space_group_name_H-M   'P 1'
#
loop_
_entity.id
_entity.type
_entity.pdbx_description
1 polymer ?
#
loop_
_entity_poly.entity_id
_entity_poly.type
_entity_poly.pdbx_seq_one_letter_code
_entity_poly.pdbx_strand_id
1 'polypeptide(L)'
;MVAVPIKVRRSYSKGTVGRAQSSHPSSSGKLHRLFKGRLSDLPPPQDSATGYPTPPRQTPVHGGMASPVPSACCVVLAAVVMVYAQRHSQLDTHVQYERLGADVTMQCGAMDWDAVVTWTANGTDIDESHLNGSHLVLQNVDLAHSGQYACYEGSSWHLKYQTYLKVGTSPKEPVLMCRSNNYPKGFYCSWHLPSPTYIPNAFNITVMHGPRELVCEKDAFPKNRCHIRYLQLFSTVKYKVTLTVTNALGRNTTTITFDEFAIVKPDPPENVVAKPVSNKPRRLEVRWQNPSSWPDPESFPLKFFLRYRPLILDQWQHVELSDGTSHTITDAYAGKEYIIQVAAKDNDIGTWSDWSVAVHATPWTEEPKHLTTEAQVAGEGAR
;
A
#
# COMPACT_ATOMS: atom_id res chain seq x y z
N MET A 1 -4.28 -49.50 8.02
CA MET A 1 -5.38 -49.45 9.02
C MET A 1 -6.32 -48.33 8.64
N VAL A 2 -7.60 -48.66 8.53
CA VAL A 2 -8.64 -47.92 7.81
C VAL A 2 -9.16 -46.77 8.67
N ALA A 3 -9.25 -45.58 8.07
CA ALA A 3 -9.82 -44.39 8.69
C ALA A 3 -11.35 -44.47 8.73
N VAL A 4 -11.94 -44.31 9.92
CA VAL A 4 -13.39 -44.24 10.16
C VAL A 4 -13.82 -42.77 10.07
N PRO A 5 -14.81 -42.40 9.24
CA PRO A 5 -15.34 -41.04 9.23
C PRO A 5 -16.45 -40.87 10.29
N ILE A 6 -16.25 -39.92 11.21
CA ILE A 6 -17.26 -39.50 12.20
C ILE A 6 -18.32 -38.66 11.48
N LYS A 7 -19.55 -39.18 11.46
CA LYS A 7 -20.73 -38.59 10.83
C LYS A 7 -21.44 -37.69 11.85
N VAL A 8 -21.28 -36.37 11.75
CA VAL A 8 -22.03 -35.41 12.60
C VAL A 8 -23.46 -35.29 12.08
N ARG A 9 -24.43 -35.85 12.81
CA ARG A 9 -25.87 -35.65 12.58
C ARG A 9 -26.28 -34.23 13.01
N ARG A 10 -26.73 -33.40 12.07
CA ARG A 10 -27.54 -32.22 12.38
C ARG A 10 -28.99 -32.65 12.59
N SER A 11 -29.49 -32.49 13.81
CA SER A 11 -30.91 -32.61 14.13
C SER A 11 -31.61 -31.30 13.75
N TYR A 12 -32.58 -31.37 12.84
CA TYR A 12 -33.50 -30.28 12.52
C TYR A 12 -34.78 -30.48 13.35
N SER A 13 -35.00 -29.63 14.36
CA SER A 13 -36.31 -29.52 15.02
C SER A 13 -37.16 -28.48 14.29
N LYS A 14 -38.23 -28.94 13.62
CA LYS A 14 -39.32 -28.11 13.11
C LYS A 14 -40.15 -27.60 14.29
N GLY A 15 -40.19 -26.28 14.48
CA GLY A 15 -41.09 -25.60 15.42
C GLY A 15 -42.16 -24.82 14.67
N THR A 16 -43.40 -25.02 15.09
CA THR A 16 -44.67 -24.68 14.44
C THR A 16 -44.96 -23.17 14.45
N VAL A 17 -45.63 -22.72 13.37
CA VAL A 17 -46.11 -21.35 13.13
C VAL A 17 -47.28 -21.02 14.06
N GLY A 18 -47.12 -19.98 14.89
CA GLY A 18 -48.18 -19.34 15.67
C GLY A 18 -48.50 -17.96 15.09
N ARG A 19 -49.76 -17.76 14.69
CA ARG A 19 -50.34 -16.56 14.08
C ARG A 19 -50.75 -15.58 15.18
N ALA A 20 -50.26 -14.34 15.13
CA ALA A 20 -50.84 -13.22 15.86
C ALA A 20 -50.78 -11.95 14.99
N GLN A 21 -51.95 -11.38 14.72
CA GLN A 21 -52.17 -10.10 14.05
C GLN A 21 -51.94 -8.97 15.06
N SER A 22 -51.33 -7.85 14.63
CA SER A 22 -51.82 -6.51 14.98
C SER A 22 -51.11 -5.41 14.18
N SER A 23 -51.92 -4.72 13.36
CA SER A 23 -51.94 -3.25 13.12
C SER A 23 -50.64 -2.45 12.96
N HIS A 24 -50.44 -1.95 11.74
CA HIS A 24 -49.76 -0.68 11.43
C HIS A 24 -50.40 0.51 12.16
N PRO A 25 -49.63 1.58 12.42
CA PRO A 25 -49.75 2.74 11.53
C PRO A 25 -48.40 3.35 11.09
N SER A 26 -48.50 4.00 9.93
CA SER A 26 -47.51 4.87 9.28
C SER A 26 -47.19 6.11 10.12
N SER A 27 -45.91 6.49 10.21
CA SER A 27 -45.53 7.90 10.39
C SER A 27 -44.23 8.22 9.66
N SER A 28 -44.38 8.76 8.45
CA SER A 28 -43.37 9.59 7.81
C SER A 28 -43.29 10.95 8.53
N GLY A 29 -42.07 11.42 8.76
CA GLY A 29 -41.78 12.84 8.97
C GLY A 29 -41.46 13.25 10.40
N LYS A 30 -40.16 13.50 10.66
CA LYS A 30 -39.62 14.69 11.35
C LYS A 30 -38.16 14.40 11.75
N LEU A 31 -37.21 14.92 10.97
CA LEU A 31 -35.98 15.47 11.53
C LEU A 31 -35.44 16.53 10.55
N HIS A 32 -36.16 17.65 10.47
CA HIS A 32 -35.69 18.87 9.85
C HIS A 32 -35.91 19.98 10.87
N ARG A 33 -34.82 20.48 11.46
CA ARG A 33 -34.61 21.80 12.07
C ARG A 33 -33.64 21.66 13.26
N LEU A 34 -32.40 22.11 13.08
CA LEU A 34 -31.71 23.04 13.97
C LEU A 34 -30.39 23.46 13.28
N PHE A 35 -29.95 24.69 13.56
CA PHE A 35 -28.85 25.45 12.95
C PHE A 35 -29.18 26.27 11.68
N LYS A 36 -29.96 27.33 11.90
CA LYS A 36 -29.72 28.65 11.28
C LYS A 36 -29.08 29.54 12.36
N GLY A 37 -27.84 29.95 12.15
CA GLY A 37 -27.10 30.94 12.93
C GLY A 37 -26.25 31.76 11.96
N ARG A 38 -26.27 33.08 12.12
CA ARG A 38 -26.00 34.10 11.11
C ARG A 38 -24.53 34.55 11.11
N LEU A 39 -24.02 34.85 9.92
CA LEU A 39 -22.95 35.79 9.54
C LEU A 39 -22.95 37.02 10.48
N SER A 40 -21.84 37.65 10.90
CA SER A 40 -20.78 38.34 10.13
C SER A 40 -19.78 38.93 11.14
N ASP A 41 -18.51 39.13 10.75
CA ASP A 41 -17.59 40.22 11.17
C ASP A 41 -16.14 39.72 11.30
N LEU A 42 -15.35 39.86 10.23
CA LEU A 42 -13.88 39.88 10.28
C LEU A 42 -13.37 40.96 9.31
N PRO A 43 -12.48 41.88 9.75
CA PRO A 43 -11.93 42.94 8.91
C PRO A 43 -10.77 42.47 8.01
N PRO A 44 -10.43 43.21 6.94
CA PRO A 44 -9.48 42.78 5.91
C PRO A 44 -8.00 42.94 6.35
N PRO A 45 -7.06 42.26 5.66
CA PRO A 45 -5.64 42.33 6.00
C PRO A 45 -5.03 43.67 5.58
N GLN A 46 -4.20 44.24 6.47
CA GLN A 46 -3.39 45.43 6.22
C GLN A 46 -2.06 45.05 5.56
N ASP A 47 -1.76 45.71 4.44
CA ASP A 47 -0.44 45.77 3.83
C ASP A 47 0.54 46.49 4.77
N SER A 48 1.68 45.86 5.04
CA SER A 48 2.82 46.50 5.70
C SER A 48 4.06 46.38 4.83
N ALA A 49 4.26 47.42 4.03
CA ALA A 49 5.54 47.72 3.39
C ALA A 49 6.54 48.17 4.48
N THR A 50 7.69 47.52 4.55
CA THR A 50 8.86 47.99 5.29
C THR A 50 10.04 48.07 4.34
N GLY A 51 10.61 49.28 4.24
CA GLY A 51 11.75 49.60 3.39
C GLY A 51 13.09 49.49 4.13
N TYR A 52 14.13 49.91 3.39
CA TYR A 52 15.56 50.14 3.69
C TYR A 52 16.52 49.19 2.93
N PRO A 53 17.75 49.62 2.59
CA PRO A 53 18.13 50.80 1.80
C PRO A 53 19.07 50.45 0.62
N THR A 54 19.19 51.39 -0.31
CA THR A 54 20.11 51.41 -1.47
C THR A 54 21.58 51.59 -1.09
N PRO A 55 22.53 50.95 -1.80
CA PRO A 55 23.93 51.36 -1.87
C PRO A 55 24.27 52.11 -3.18
N PRO A 56 25.41 52.81 -3.28
CA PRO A 56 25.55 53.98 -4.13
C PRO A 56 26.01 53.69 -5.57
N ARG A 57 25.68 54.69 -6.39
CA ARG A 57 26.03 54.94 -7.78
C ARG A 57 27.53 54.84 -8.06
N GLN A 58 27.92 53.96 -8.99
CA GLN A 58 29.22 53.98 -9.66
C GLN A 58 29.03 54.47 -11.10
N THR A 59 29.76 55.52 -11.47
CA THR A 59 30.01 55.91 -12.86
C THR A 59 31.11 55.04 -13.45
N PRO A 60 31.04 54.71 -14.76
CA PRO A 60 32.23 54.98 -15.56
C PRO A 60 31.92 55.46 -17.00
N VAL A 61 32.59 56.56 -17.35
CA VAL A 61 33.45 56.80 -18.52
C VAL A 61 33.10 56.09 -19.84
N HIS A 62 32.85 56.92 -20.85
CA HIS A 62 32.83 56.60 -22.28
C HIS A 62 34.19 56.11 -22.80
N GLY A 63 34.19 55.05 -23.62
CA GLY A 63 35.32 54.75 -24.51
C GLY A 63 35.15 53.47 -25.34
N GLY A 64 35.08 53.61 -26.66
CA GLY A 64 35.50 52.58 -27.62
C GLY A 64 34.41 51.75 -28.33
N MET A 65 34.07 52.15 -29.54
CA MET A 65 33.31 51.35 -30.52
C MET A 65 34.25 50.29 -31.15
N ALA A 66 33.87 49.00 -31.09
CA ALA A 66 34.48 47.95 -31.91
C ALA A 66 33.40 46.94 -32.36
N SER A 67 33.44 46.61 -33.65
CA SER A 67 32.45 45.86 -34.44
C SER A 67 32.25 44.39 -34.00
N PRO A 68 31.02 43.84 -33.95
CA PRO A 68 30.76 42.45 -33.58
C PRO A 68 30.38 41.60 -34.81
N VAL A 69 31.34 41.21 -35.64
CA VAL A 69 31.07 40.32 -36.79
C VAL A 69 31.63 38.88 -36.65
N PRO A 70 32.64 38.54 -35.82
CA PRO A 70 33.06 37.13 -35.72
C PRO A 70 32.22 36.30 -34.72
N SER A 71 31.44 36.94 -33.83
CA SER A 71 30.70 36.24 -32.76
C SER A 71 29.42 35.54 -33.26
N ALA A 72 28.67 36.19 -34.15
CA ALA A 72 27.41 35.64 -34.66
C ALA A 72 27.60 34.34 -35.47
N CYS A 73 28.70 34.24 -36.24
CA CYS A 73 28.99 33.07 -37.05
C CYS A 73 29.32 31.84 -36.19
N CYS A 74 30.05 32.02 -35.09
CA CYS A 74 30.36 30.94 -34.14
C CYS A 74 29.12 30.45 -33.39
N VAL A 75 28.20 31.35 -33.02
CA VAL A 75 26.94 30.98 -32.35
C VAL A 75 26.03 30.20 -33.30
N VAL A 76 25.96 30.59 -34.58
CA VAL A 76 25.16 29.87 -35.58
C VAL A 76 25.77 28.49 -35.88
N LEU A 77 27.10 28.39 -36.03
CA LEU A 77 27.76 27.09 -36.23
C LEU A 77 27.61 26.17 -35.01
N ALA A 78 27.76 26.70 -33.79
CA ALA A 78 27.53 25.94 -32.57
C ALA A 78 26.06 25.49 -32.44
N ALA A 79 25.11 26.35 -32.79
CA ALA A 79 23.69 25.99 -32.80
C ALA A 79 23.37 24.93 -33.87
N VAL A 80 23.98 25.02 -35.06
CA VAL A 80 23.83 24.01 -36.11
C VAL A 80 24.47 22.70 -35.68
N VAL A 81 25.66 22.69 -35.08
CA VAL A 81 26.32 21.48 -34.56
C VAL A 81 25.54 20.89 -33.39
N MET A 82 24.99 21.70 -32.50
CA MET A 82 24.11 21.24 -31.41
C MET A 82 22.81 20.66 -31.97
N VAL A 83 22.18 21.30 -32.95
CA VAL A 83 20.99 20.77 -33.61
C VAL A 83 21.31 19.51 -34.40
N TYR A 84 22.49 19.42 -35.05
CA TYR A 84 22.92 18.24 -35.78
C TYR A 84 23.27 17.09 -34.83
N ALA A 85 23.94 17.37 -33.70
CA ALA A 85 24.25 16.40 -32.65
C ALA A 85 22.98 15.94 -31.91
N GLN A 86 22.03 16.84 -31.68
CA GLN A 86 20.75 16.54 -31.05
C GLN A 86 19.84 15.75 -32.00
N ARG A 87 19.91 16.00 -33.32
CA ARG A 87 19.22 15.23 -34.37
C ARG A 87 19.90 13.89 -34.68
N HIS A 88 21.22 13.75 -34.49
CA HIS A 88 21.93 12.47 -34.56
C HIS A 88 21.83 11.65 -33.26
N SER A 89 21.55 12.28 -32.11
CA SER A 89 21.32 11.60 -30.83
C SER A 89 19.90 11.02 -30.71
N GLN A 90 18.98 11.42 -31.59
CA GLN A 90 17.63 10.88 -31.63
C GLN A 90 17.54 9.72 -32.63
N LEU A 91 18.44 8.74 -32.52
CA LEU A 91 18.08 7.38 -32.91
C LEU A 91 17.09 6.92 -31.84
N ASP A 92 15.79 7.09 -32.12
CA ASP A 92 14.72 6.67 -31.22
C ASP A 92 14.91 5.17 -30.94
N THR A 93 15.39 4.84 -29.74
CA THR A 93 15.70 3.45 -29.38
C THR A 93 14.38 2.71 -29.25
N HIS A 94 13.96 2.09 -30.36
CA HIS A 94 12.71 1.35 -30.44
C HIS A 94 12.74 0.21 -29.41
N VAL A 95 11.76 0.17 -28.51
CA VAL A 95 11.62 -0.93 -27.56
C VAL A 95 10.63 -1.94 -28.13
N GLN A 96 11.11 -3.13 -28.45
CA GLN A 96 10.27 -4.25 -28.88
C GLN A 96 9.91 -5.10 -27.66
N TYR A 97 8.62 -5.41 -27.49
CA TYR A 97 8.13 -6.24 -26.39
C TYR A 97 7.70 -7.60 -26.90
N GLU A 98 8.23 -8.66 -26.30
CA GLU A 98 7.95 -10.02 -26.73
C GLU A 98 7.52 -10.90 -25.56
N ARG A 99 6.70 -11.91 -25.87
CA ARG A 99 6.21 -12.84 -24.86
C ARG A 99 7.27 -13.90 -24.56
N LEU A 100 7.40 -14.27 -23.30
CA LEU A 100 8.22 -15.41 -22.89
C LEU A 100 7.78 -16.68 -23.63
N GLY A 101 8.74 -17.33 -24.28
CA GLY A 101 8.59 -18.53 -25.12
C GLY A 101 8.16 -18.25 -26.56
N ALA A 102 8.11 -16.99 -27.01
CA ALA A 102 7.83 -16.66 -28.40
C ALA A 102 9.08 -16.78 -29.28
N ASP A 103 8.87 -16.92 -30.59
CA ASP A 103 9.92 -16.79 -31.59
C ASP A 103 9.92 -15.36 -32.12
N VAL A 104 11.10 -14.74 -32.15
CA VAL A 104 11.29 -13.32 -32.50
C VAL A 104 12.15 -13.25 -33.74
N THR A 105 11.66 -12.55 -34.77
CA THR A 105 12.43 -12.26 -35.98
C THR A 105 12.62 -10.76 -36.11
N MET A 106 13.87 -10.31 -36.17
CA MET A 106 14.24 -8.91 -36.34
C MET A 106 14.88 -8.71 -37.72
N GLN A 107 14.36 -7.78 -38.50
CA GLN A 107 14.91 -7.40 -39.80
C GLN A 107 15.96 -6.29 -39.62
N CYS A 108 17.05 -6.39 -40.38
CA CYS A 108 18.10 -5.37 -40.37
C CYS A 108 17.68 -4.12 -41.16
N GLY A 109 16.88 -3.26 -40.52
CA GLY A 109 16.42 -2.01 -41.13
C GLY A 109 15.63 -2.27 -42.41
N ALA A 110 16.00 -1.61 -43.50
CA ALA A 110 15.41 -1.80 -44.83
C ALA A 110 16.38 -2.53 -45.80
N MET A 111 17.32 -3.31 -45.27
CA MET A 111 18.26 -4.08 -46.08
C MET A 111 17.56 -5.27 -46.75
N ASP A 112 18.06 -5.66 -47.93
CA ASP A 112 17.61 -6.87 -48.63
C ASP A 112 17.94 -8.14 -47.84
N TRP A 113 17.24 -9.23 -48.12
CA TRP A 113 17.38 -10.48 -47.37
C TRP A 113 18.77 -11.12 -47.54
N ASP A 114 19.39 -10.99 -48.70
CA ASP A 114 20.71 -11.51 -49.04
C ASP A 114 21.86 -10.55 -48.70
N ALA A 115 21.56 -9.39 -48.12
CA ALA A 115 22.57 -8.43 -47.70
C ALA A 115 23.45 -8.99 -46.57
N VAL A 116 24.76 -8.77 -46.69
CA VAL A 116 25.73 -9.15 -45.66
C VAL A 116 25.61 -8.20 -44.48
N VAL A 117 25.26 -8.73 -43.31
CA VAL A 117 25.05 -7.95 -42.09
C VAL A 117 25.75 -8.59 -40.90
N THR A 118 25.94 -7.79 -39.85
CA THR A 118 26.46 -8.26 -38.56
C THR A 118 25.50 -7.83 -37.46
N TRP A 119 25.06 -8.79 -36.66
CA TRP A 119 24.18 -8.54 -35.53
C TRP A 119 24.95 -8.65 -34.22
N THR A 120 24.65 -7.75 -33.29
CA THR A 120 25.20 -7.76 -31.94
C THR A 120 24.08 -7.71 -30.91
N ALA A 121 24.27 -8.41 -29.79
CA ALA A 121 23.44 -8.32 -28.58
C ALA A 121 24.30 -7.75 -27.44
N ASN A 122 23.87 -6.64 -26.83
CA ASN A 122 24.61 -5.96 -25.77
C ASN A 122 26.10 -5.69 -26.10
N GLY A 123 26.41 -5.49 -27.38
CA GLY A 123 27.77 -5.25 -27.87
C GLY A 123 28.61 -6.50 -28.16
N THR A 124 28.05 -7.71 -28.03
CA THR A 124 28.72 -8.96 -28.43
C THR A 124 28.11 -9.50 -29.73
N ASP A 125 28.96 -10.00 -30.62
CA ASP A 125 28.53 -10.60 -31.90
C ASP A 125 27.65 -11.83 -31.66
N ILE A 126 26.58 -11.93 -32.44
CA ILE A 126 25.66 -13.07 -32.42
C ILE A 126 26.15 -14.14 -33.40
N ASP A 127 26.05 -15.40 -33.00
CA ASP A 127 26.42 -16.55 -33.82
C ASP A 127 25.57 -16.65 -35.09
N GLU A 128 26.21 -17.00 -36.22
CA GLU A 128 25.56 -17.09 -37.53
C GLU A 128 24.40 -18.11 -37.57
N SER A 129 24.36 -19.08 -36.66
CA SER A 129 23.25 -20.03 -36.54
C SER A 129 21.90 -19.39 -36.19
N HIS A 130 21.91 -18.19 -35.62
CA HIS A 130 20.70 -17.40 -35.36
C HIS A 130 20.30 -16.50 -36.53
N LEU A 131 21.07 -16.48 -37.61
CA LEU A 131 20.82 -15.63 -38.77
C LEU A 131 20.12 -16.40 -39.89
N ASN A 132 19.17 -15.74 -40.53
CA ASN A 132 18.51 -16.23 -41.74
C ASN A 132 18.53 -15.11 -42.79
N GLY A 133 19.61 -15.06 -43.57
CA GLY A 133 19.93 -13.89 -44.40
C GLY A 133 20.26 -12.69 -43.52
N SER A 134 19.69 -11.53 -43.84
CA SER A 134 19.86 -10.31 -43.04
C SER A 134 19.01 -10.26 -41.76
N HIS A 135 18.20 -11.29 -41.51
CA HIS A 135 17.30 -11.36 -40.35
C HIS A 135 17.94 -12.11 -39.18
N LEU A 136 17.70 -11.63 -37.96
CA LEU A 136 18.01 -12.32 -36.72
C LEU A 136 16.78 -13.08 -36.23
N VAL A 137 16.91 -14.39 -35.99
CA VAL A 137 15.85 -15.28 -35.52
C VAL A 137 16.21 -15.86 -34.17
N LEU A 138 15.47 -15.46 -33.14
CA LEU A 138 15.57 -16.01 -31.79
C LEU A 138 14.36 -16.91 -31.53
N GLN A 139 14.59 -18.15 -31.12
CA GLN A 139 13.51 -19.11 -30.84
C GLN A 139 13.30 -19.28 -29.34
N ASN A 140 12.04 -19.44 -28.93
CA ASN A 140 11.64 -19.69 -27.54
C ASN A 140 12.33 -18.74 -26.54
N VAL A 141 12.17 -17.42 -26.77
CA VAL A 141 12.89 -16.40 -26.01
C VAL A 141 12.54 -16.42 -24.52
N ASP A 142 13.54 -16.20 -23.68
CA ASP A 142 13.39 -16.07 -22.24
C ASP A 142 13.82 -14.69 -21.73
N LEU A 143 13.85 -14.51 -20.41
CA LEU A 143 14.22 -13.22 -19.82
C LEU A 143 15.68 -12.82 -20.12
N ALA A 144 16.59 -13.77 -20.34
CA ALA A 144 18.00 -13.51 -20.61
C ALA A 144 18.23 -12.92 -22.00
N HIS A 145 17.29 -13.13 -22.93
CA HIS A 145 17.32 -12.50 -24.25
C HIS A 145 16.98 -11.01 -24.24
N SER A 146 16.53 -10.45 -23.09
CA SER A 146 16.27 -9.01 -22.99
C SER A 146 17.57 -8.22 -23.05
N GLY A 147 17.64 -7.25 -23.96
CA GLY A 147 18.87 -6.49 -24.19
C GLY A 147 18.78 -5.61 -25.42
N GLN A 148 19.90 -4.94 -25.71
CA GLN A 148 20.04 -4.07 -26.88
C GLN A 148 20.57 -4.87 -28.06
N TYR A 149 19.84 -4.88 -29.17
CA TYR A 149 20.23 -5.52 -30.41
C TYR A 149 20.55 -4.44 -31.44
N ALA A 150 21.65 -4.62 -32.16
CA ALA A 150 22.07 -3.71 -33.21
C ALA A 150 22.54 -4.47 -34.44
N CYS A 151 22.14 -3.99 -35.61
CA CYS A 151 22.54 -4.53 -36.90
C CYS A 151 23.39 -3.54 -37.68
N TYR A 152 24.48 -4.04 -38.24
CA TYR A 152 25.46 -3.30 -39.02
C TYR A 152 25.57 -3.85 -40.44
N GLU A 153 25.84 -2.97 -41.39
CA GLU A 153 26.07 -3.34 -42.79
C GLU A 153 27.52 -3.82 -42.99
N GLY A 154 27.67 -5.11 -43.33
CA GLY A 154 28.92 -5.76 -43.71
C GLY A 154 30.21 -5.19 -43.08
N SER A 155 31.22 -4.97 -43.93
CA SER A 155 32.51 -4.42 -43.50
C SER A 155 32.50 -2.91 -43.22
N SER A 156 31.43 -2.19 -43.56
CA SER A 156 31.33 -0.75 -43.32
C SER A 156 31.02 -0.42 -41.86
N TRP A 157 30.49 -1.38 -41.09
CA TRP A 157 30.07 -1.19 -39.70
C TRP A 157 29.07 -0.03 -39.52
N HIS A 158 28.35 0.31 -40.58
CA HIS A 158 27.32 1.33 -40.51
C HIS A 158 26.07 0.77 -39.83
N LEU A 159 25.65 1.37 -38.72
CA LEU A 159 24.45 0.98 -37.98
C LEU A 159 23.20 1.18 -38.85
N LYS A 160 22.48 0.10 -39.15
CA LYS A 160 21.23 0.13 -39.94
C LYS A 160 19.99 0.00 -39.09
N TYR A 161 20.08 -0.71 -37.97
CA TYR A 161 18.95 -0.95 -37.08
C TYR A 161 19.40 -1.13 -35.65
N GLN A 162 18.58 -0.66 -34.72
CA GLN A 162 18.80 -0.82 -33.28
C GLN A 162 17.46 -0.92 -32.56
N THR A 163 17.35 -1.89 -31.65
CA THR A 163 16.18 -2.07 -30.80
C THR A 163 16.58 -2.55 -29.41
N TYR A 164 15.74 -2.27 -28.42
CA TYR A 164 15.83 -2.91 -27.11
C TYR A 164 14.72 -3.95 -26.98
N LEU A 165 15.09 -5.22 -26.99
CA LEU A 165 14.16 -6.33 -26.78
C LEU A 165 13.86 -6.46 -25.28
N LYS A 166 12.57 -6.45 -24.91
CA LYS A 166 12.11 -6.75 -23.56
C LYS A 166 11.18 -7.95 -23.59
N VAL A 167 11.63 -9.05 -23.01
CA VAL A 167 10.84 -10.27 -22.89
C VAL A 167 10.06 -10.24 -21.57
N GLY A 168 8.76 -10.52 -21.65
CA GLY A 168 7.90 -10.55 -20.47
C GLY A 168 6.61 -11.31 -20.69
N THR A 169 5.62 -11.01 -19.85
CA THR A 169 4.30 -11.62 -19.95
C THR A 169 3.18 -10.59 -19.87
N SER A 170 2.06 -10.89 -20.54
CA SER A 170 0.80 -10.15 -20.35
C SER A 170 0.36 -10.23 -18.88
N PRO A 171 -0.24 -9.16 -18.32
CA PRO A 171 -0.60 -9.17 -16.92
C PRO A 171 -1.78 -10.11 -16.67
N LYS A 172 -1.73 -10.85 -15.56
CA LYS A 172 -2.89 -11.59 -15.04
C LYS A 172 -3.87 -10.63 -14.35
N GLU A 173 -5.04 -11.13 -14.02
CA GLU A 173 -6.03 -10.40 -13.21
C GLU A 173 -5.39 -9.91 -11.91
N PRO A 174 -5.36 -8.58 -11.63
CA PRO A 174 -4.74 -8.04 -10.43
C PRO A 174 -5.57 -8.34 -9.19
N VAL A 175 -4.92 -8.53 -8.05
CA VAL A 175 -5.59 -8.66 -6.76
C VAL A 175 -5.90 -7.26 -6.24
N LEU A 176 -7.19 -6.95 -6.09
CA LEU A 176 -7.69 -5.66 -5.61
C LEU A 176 -8.38 -5.82 -4.25
N MET A 177 -7.97 -5.02 -3.27
CA MET A 177 -8.53 -5.03 -1.91
C MET A 177 -8.83 -3.61 -1.44
N CYS A 178 -10.00 -3.39 -0.86
CA CYS A 178 -10.37 -2.11 -0.25
C CYS A 178 -10.68 -2.29 1.25
N ARG A 179 -10.31 -1.31 2.06
CA ARG A 179 -10.46 -1.32 3.53
C ARG A 179 -10.67 0.09 4.07
N SER A 180 -11.55 0.23 5.05
CA SER A 180 -11.72 1.44 5.84
C SER A 180 -11.19 1.22 7.26
N ASN A 181 -10.04 1.82 7.56
CA ASN A 181 -9.43 1.86 8.89
C ASN A 181 -9.66 3.20 9.63
N ASN A 182 -10.26 4.17 8.95
CA ASN A 182 -10.49 5.54 9.43
C ASN A 182 -11.95 6.00 9.26
N TYR A 183 -12.89 5.05 9.32
CA TYR A 183 -14.32 5.33 9.27
C TYR A 183 -14.70 6.39 10.32
N PRO A 184 -15.58 7.36 10.00
CA PRO A 184 -16.36 7.52 8.77
C PRO A 184 -15.70 8.43 7.72
N LYS A 185 -14.38 8.67 7.76
CA LYS A 185 -13.74 9.62 6.84
C LYS A 185 -13.58 9.09 5.42
N GLY A 186 -13.21 7.83 5.27
CA GLY A 186 -12.96 7.24 3.95
C GLY A 186 -12.53 5.79 3.99
N PHE A 187 -11.99 5.34 2.87
CA PHE A 187 -11.37 4.03 2.72
C PHE A 187 -10.22 4.14 1.73
N TYR A 188 -9.35 3.13 1.73
CA TYR A 188 -8.31 2.99 0.72
C TYR A 188 -8.51 1.71 -0.06
N CYS A 189 -8.03 1.71 -1.29
CA CYS A 189 -7.89 0.51 -2.10
C CYS A 189 -6.40 0.29 -2.40
N SER A 190 -5.99 -0.97 -2.39
CA SER A 190 -4.62 -1.38 -2.69
C SER A 190 -4.62 -2.59 -3.60
N TRP A 191 -3.57 -2.71 -4.40
CA TRP A 191 -3.50 -3.77 -5.41
C TRP A 191 -2.10 -4.30 -5.66
N HIS A 192 -2.04 -5.51 -6.19
CA HIS A 192 -0.81 -6.12 -6.67
C HIS A 192 -1.10 -7.16 -7.75
N LEU A 193 -0.08 -7.52 -8.53
CA LEU A 193 -0.17 -8.63 -9.46
C LEU A 193 0.18 -9.94 -8.74
N PRO A 194 -0.54 -11.04 -9.01
CA PRO A 194 -0.24 -12.34 -8.39
C PRO A 194 1.07 -12.96 -8.89
N SER A 195 1.56 -12.50 -10.05
CA SER A 195 2.84 -12.91 -10.63
C SER A 195 3.49 -11.73 -11.36
N PRO A 196 4.84 -11.61 -11.35
CA PRO A 196 5.55 -10.57 -12.08
C PRO A 196 5.34 -10.72 -13.60
N THR A 197 5.36 -9.59 -14.32
CA THR A 197 5.28 -9.54 -15.79
C THR A 197 6.63 -9.30 -16.46
N TYR A 198 7.64 -8.92 -15.69
CA TYR A 198 9.01 -8.57 -16.15
C TYR A 198 9.10 -7.38 -17.12
N ILE A 199 7.97 -6.75 -17.46
CA ILE A 199 7.88 -5.53 -18.27
C ILE A 199 7.02 -4.47 -17.56
N PRO A 200 7.20 -3.17 -17.87
CA PRO A 200 6.50 -2.08 -17.19
C PRO A 200 4.97 -2.21 -17.28
N ASN A 201 4.30 -2.04 -16.15
CA ASN A 201 2.84 -2.07 -16.06
C ASN A 201 2.28 -0.68 -15.72
N ALA A 202 1.13 -0.34 -16.29
CA ALA A 202 0.35 0.82 -15.94
C ALA A 202 -0.98 0.38 -15.29
N PHE A 203 -1.33 1.00 -14.16
CA PHE A 203 -2.56 0.73 -13.42
C PHE A 203 -3.52 1.92 -13.51
N ASN A 204 -4.74 1.66 -13.95
CA ASN A 204 -5.83 2.62 -13.96
C ASN A 204 -6.97 2.12 -13.07
N ILE A 205 -7.46 2.96 -12.18
CA ILE A 205 -8.47 2.63 -11.18
C ILE A 205 -9.63 3.62 -11.28
N THR A 206 -10.84 3.10 -11.35
CA THR A 206 -12.08 3.88 -11.35
C THR A 206 -12.96 3.44 -10.18
N VAL A 207 -13.56 4.41 -9.50
CA VAL A 207 -14.38 4.19 -8.31
C VAL A 207 -15.73 4.82 -8.52
N MET A 208 -16.79 4.03 -8.45
CA MET A 208 -18.17 4.47 -8.67
C MET A 208 -18.99 4.25 -7.40
N HIS A 209 -19.84 5.21 -7.05
CA HIS A 209 -20.87 5.07 -6.04
C HIS A 209 -22.22 5.44 -6.68
N GLY A 210 -22.95 4.41 -7.13
CA GLY A 210 -24.09 4.59 -8.02
C GLY A 210 -23.66 5.24 -9.35
N PRO A 211 -24.29 6.34 -9.80
CA PRO A 211 -23.92 7.03 -11.03
C PRO A 211 -22.74 8.00 -10.86
N ARG A 212 -22.23 8.21 -9.64
CA ARG A 212 -21.16 9.18 -9.37
C ARG A 212 -19.80 8.51 -9.41
N GLU A 213 -18.89 9.07 -10.19
CA GLU A 213 -17.46 8.72 -10.14
C GLU A 213 -16.77 9.48 -9.02
N LEU A 214 -15.91 8.80 -8.25
CA LEU A 214 -15.18 9.34 -7.12
C LEU A 214 -13.70 9.49 -7.45
N VAL A 215 -13.09 10.53 -6.89
CA VAL A 215 -11.66 10.74 -6.99
C VAL A 215 -10.92 9.77 -6.07
N CYS A 216 -9.92 9.09 -6.63
CA CYS A 216 -9.02 8.19 -5.93
C CYS A 216 -7.63 8.86 -5.87
N GLU A 217 -7.29 9.39 -4.70
CA GLU A 217 -6.05 10.11 -4.42
C GLU A 217 -4.91 9.09 -4.29
N LYS A 218 -4.09 8.94 -5.34
CA LYS A 218 -2.98 7.97 -5.37
C LYS A 218 -1.82 8.40 -4.48
N ASP A 219 -1.31 7.47 -3.70
CA ASP A 219 -0.11 7.70 -2.88
C ASP A 219 1.12 7.89 -3.77
N ALA A 220 2.01 8.82 -3.40
CA ALA A 220 3.31 8.96 -4.07
C ALA A 220 4.13 7.66 -3.90
N PHE A 221 4.10 7.10 -2.69
CA PHE A 221 4.62 5.80 -2.32
C PHE A 221 3.78 5.23 -1.15
N PRO A 222 3.30 3.97 -1.21
CA PRO A 222 3.41 3.02 -2.33
C PRO A 222 2.47 3.36 -3.49
N LYS A 223 2.95 3.28 -4.74
CA LYS A 223 2.18 3.64 -5.96
C LYS A 223 0.90 2.81 -6.17
N ASN A 224 0.78 1.66 -5.51
CA ASN A 224 -0.35 0.73 -5.67
C ASN A 224 -1.42 0.88 -4.57
N ARG A 225 -1.59 2.10 -4.07
CA ARG A 225 -2.61 2.45 -3.09
C ARG A 225 -3.22 3.79 -3.44
N CYS A 226 -4.52 3.94 -3.19
CA CYS A 226 -5.17 5.23 -3.21
C CYS A 226 -6.27 5.34 -2.15
N HIS A 227 -6.61 6.59 -1.82
CA HIS A 227 -7.61 6.92 -0.81
C HIS A 227 -8.84 7.57 -1.43
N ILE A 228 -10.00 7.24 -0.87
CA ILE A 228 -11.32 7.68 -1.31
C ILE A 228 -12.08 8.19 -0.08
N ARG A 229 -12.68 9.38 -0.18
CA ARG A 229 -13.56 9.91 0.86
C ARG A 229 -14.99 9.40 0.68
N TYR A 230 -15.66 9.10 1.78
CA TYR A 230 -17.08 8.77 1.73
C TYR A 230 -17.90 10.00 1.33
N LEU A 231 -18.84 9.83 0.40
CA LEU A 231 -19.76 10.91 0.00
C LEU A 231 -20.94 11.07 0.94
N GLN A 232 -21.49 9.94 1.38
CA GLN A 232 -22.65 9.86 2.23
C GLN A 232 -22.48 8.64 3.11
N LEU A 233 -22.63 8.83 4.41
CA LEU A 233 -22.61 7.75 5.38
C LEU A 233 -23.92 7.00 5.36
N PHE A 234 -23.84 5.71 5.69
CA PHE A 234 -24.98 4.81 5.75
C PHE A 234 -25.74 4.67 4.43
N SER A 235 -25.04 4.78 3.30
CA SER A 235 -25.68 4.61 2.00
C SER A 235 -25.98 3.14 1.73
N THR A 236 -27.15 2.86 1.15
CA THR A 236 -27.50 1.53 0.62
C THR A 236 -26.93 1.30 -0.79
N VAL A 237 -26.33 2.32 -1.38
CA VAL A 237 -25.69 2.24 -2.69
C VAL A 237 -24.32 1.60 -2.54
N LYS A 238 -24.02 0.61 -3.38
CA LYS A 238 -22.74 -0.08 -3.34
C LYS A 238 -21.65 0.73 -4.01
N TYR A 239 -20.44 0.62 -3.48
CA TYR A 239 -19.23 1.06 -4.18
C TYR A 239 -18.83 -0.01 -5.20
N LYS A 240 -18.47 0.42 -6.40
CA LYS A 240 -17.93 -0.42 -7.46
C LYS A 240 -16.55 0.11 -7.83
N VAL A 241 -15.51 -0.69 -7.59
CA VAL A 241 -14.12 -0.34 -7.89
C VAL A 241 -13.63 -1.22 -9.02
N THR A 242 -13.12 -0.61 -10.08
CA THR A 242 -12.56 -1.32 -11.24
C THR A 242 -11.09 -0.95 -11.41
N LEU A 243 -10.22 -1.94 -11.37
CA LEU A 243 -8.80 -1.80 -11.58
C LEU A 243 -8.40 -2.47 -12.89
N THR A 244 -7.80 -1.70 -13.79
CA THR A 244 -7.27 -2.19 -15.06
C THR A 244 -5.76 -2.09 -15.06
N VAL A 245 -5.08 -3.19 -15.32
CA VAL A 245 -3.64 -3.27 -15.52
C VAL A 245 -3.34 -3.46 -17.01
N THR A 246 -2.43 -2.67 -17.56
CA THR A 246 -2.02 -2.76 -18.97
C THR A 246 -0.50 -2.75 -19.08
N ASN A 247 0.03 -3.56 -19.98
CA ASN A 247 1.41 -3.47 -20.46
C ASN A 247 1.44 -3.64 -21.98
N ALA A 248 2.64 -3.65 -22.57
CA ALA A 248 2.80 -3.77 -24.02
C ALA A 248 2.25 -5.08 -24.61
N LEU A 249 2.12 -6.14 -23.79
CA LEU A 249 1.66 -7.46 -24.20
C LEU A 249 0.16 -7.72 -23.88
N GLY A 250 -0.56 -6.72 -23.34
CA GLY A 250 -2.00 -6.82 -23.14
C GLY A 250 -2.51 -6.15 -21.87
N ARG A 251 -3.74 -6.51 -21.50
CA ARG A 251 -4.50 -5.89 -20.42
C ARG A 251 -5.31 -6.92 -19.67
N ASN A 252 -5.50 -6.67 -18.37
CA ASN A 252 -6.47 -7.37 -17.55
C ASN A 252 -7.18 -6.42 -16.59
N THR A 253 -8.34 -6.84 -16.08
CA THR A 253 -9.19 -5.99 -15.23
C THR A 253 -9.82 -6.81 -14.12
N THR A 254 -9.89 -6.21 -12.92
CA THR A 254 -10.60 -6.74 -11.75
C THR A 254 -11.63 -5.74 -11.30
N THR A 255 -12.85 -6.19 -11.02
CA THR A 255 -13.91 -5.35 -10.46
C THR A 255 -14.44 -5.95 -9.17
N ILE A 256 -14.46 -5.15 -8.10
CA ILE A 256 -15.10 -5.53 -6.83
C ILE A 256 -16.25 -4.57 -6.52
N THR A 257 -17.28 -5.10 -5.88
CA THR A 257 -18.45 -4.33 -5.43
C THR A 257 -18.70 -4.63 -3.95
N PHE A 258 -18.90 -3.60 -3.13
CA PHE A 258 -19.11 -3.77 -1.69
C PHE A 258 -20.03 -2.70 -1.11
N ASP A 259 -20.67 -3.05 0.01
CA ASP A 259 -21.40 -2.12 0.86
C ASP A 259 -20.43 -1.39 1.79
N GLU A 260 -20.72 -0.12 2.12
CA GLU A 260 -19.89 0.75 2.97
C GLU A 260 -19.41 0.05 4.26
N PHE A 261 -20.36 -0.58 4.97
CA PHE A 261 -20.13 -1.22 6.25
C PHE A 261 -19.29 -2.50 6.18
N ALA A 262 -19.21 -3.14 5.02
CA ALA A 262 -18.55 -4.44 4.88
C ALA A 262 -17.02 -4.33 4.89
N ILE A 263 -16.48 -3.17 4.50
CA ILE A 263 -15.04 -2.93 4.39
C ILE A 263 -14.44 -2.24 5.62
N VAL A 264 -15.27 -1.91 6.61
CA VAL A 264 -14.81 -1.31 7.86
C VAL A 264 -13.99 -2.35 8.64
N LYS A 265 -12.74 -2.02 8.90
CA LYS A 265 -11.80 -2.82 9.68
C LYS A 265 -10.79 -1.87 10.32
N PRO A 266 -10.98 -1.47 11.59
CA PRO A 266 -10.06 -0.59 12.31
C PRO A 266 -8.63 -1.14 12.32
N ASP A 267 -7.64 -0.30 12.56
CA ASP A 267 -6.30 -0.77 12.90
C ASP A 267 -6.28 -1.38 14.32
N PRO A 268 -5.28 -2.21 14.68
CA PRO A 268 -5.20 -2.78 16.02
C PRO A 268 -5.04 -1.70 17.10
N PRO A 269 -5.52 -1.94 18.34
CA PRO A 269 -5.29 -1.02 19.46
C PRO A 269 -3.81 -0.69 19.65
N GLU A 270 -3.54 0.57 19.98
CA GLU A 270 -2.19 1.08 20.21
C GLU A 270 -1.84 1.06 21.70
N ASN A 271 -0.54 1.15 22.01
CA ASN A 271 -0.04 1.32 23.37
C ASN A 271 -0.63 0.32 24.38
N VAL A 272 -0.75 -0.95 23.97
CA VAL A 272 -1.17 -2.04 24.87
C VAL A 272 -0.10 -2.21 25.94
N VAL A 273 -0.51 -2.19 27.20
CA VAL A 273 0.38 -2.36 28.37
C VAL A 273 -0.33 -3.25 29.38
N ALA A 274 0.40 -4.19 29.97
CA ALA A 274 -0.09 -5.03 31.06
C ALA A 274 0.81 -4.87 32.28
N LYS A 275 0.21 -4.61 33.45
CA LYS A 275 0.93 -4.39 34.72
C LYS A 275 0.42 -5.29 35.83
N PRO A 276 1.29 -5.78 36.72
CA PRO A 276 0.86 -6.50 37.92
C PRO A 276 0.09 -5.58 38.87
N VAL A 277 -0.97 -6.12 39.48
CA VAL A 277 -1.71 -5.41 40.53
C VAL A 277 -1.08 -5.73 41.88
N SER A 278 -0.60 -4.70 42.58
CA SER A 278 0.10 -4.86 43.87
C SER A 278 -0.71 -5.67 44.88
N ASN A 279 -0.05 -6.57 45.60
CA ASN A 279 -0.65 -7.47 46.59
C ASN A 279 -1.79 -8.37 46.05
N LYS A 280 -1.86 -8.57 44.72
CA LYS A 280 -2.87 -9.42 44.07
C LYS A 280 -2.19 -10.38 43.08
N PRO A 281 -1.72 -11.56 43.52
CA PRO A 281 -0.85 -12.44 42.74
C PRO A 281 -1.54 -13.13 41.54
N ARG A 282 -2.85 -12.93 41.37
CA ARG A 282 -3.64 -13.47 40.25
C ARG A 282 -4.23 -12.38 39.36
N ARG A 283 -3.74 -11.15 39.46
CA ARG A 283 -4.30 -10.00 38.74
C ARG A 283 -3.28 -9.30 37.85
N LEU A 284 -3.71 -8.99 36.63
CA LEU A 284 -3.02 -8.16 35.67
C LEU A 284 -3.98 -7.07 35.18
N GLU A 285 -3.57 -5.82 35.32
CA GLU A 285 -4.29 -4.68 34.73
C GLU A 285 -3.76 -4.46 33.32
N VAL A 286 -4.64 -4.61 32.33
CA VAL A 286 -4.34 -4.38 30.91
C VAL A 286 -4.99 -3.07 30.49
N ARG A 287 -4.24 -2.21 29.82
CA ARG A 287 -4.71 -0.92 29.28
C ARG A 287 -4.22 -0.76 27.85
N TRP A 288 -4.99 -0.08 27.03
CA TRP A 288 -4.66 0.21 25.63
C TRP A 288 -5.20 1.58 25.23
N GLN A 289 -4.95 1.97 23.99
CA GLN A 289 -5.50 3.16 23.37
C GLN A 289 -6.25 2.79 22.08
N ASN A 290 -7.22 3.62 21.72
CA ASN A 290 -7.86 3.51 20.42
C ASN A 290 -6.82 3.74 19.31
N PRO A 291 -6.98 3.09 18.14
CA PRO A 291 -6.08 3.32 17.02
C PRO A 291 -6.12 4.80 16.61
N SER A 292 -4.95 5.40 16.39
CA SER A 292 -4.84 6.81 15.96
C SER A 292 -5.49 7.06 14.59
N SER A 293 -5.64 6.01 13.78
CA SER A 293 -6.36 6.04 12.51
C SER A 293 -7.87 6.24 12.69
N TRP A 294 -8.43 5.92 13.86
CA TRP A 294 -9.87 5.98 14.14
C TRP A 294 -10.24 7.35 14.71
N PRO A 295 -10.85 8.24 13.91
CA PRO A 295 -10.86 9.67 14.21
C PRO A 295 -11.93 10.13 15.20
N ASP A 296 -13.01 9.36 15.37
CA ASP A 296 -14.17 9.76 16.15
C ASP A 296 -14.76 8.58 16.94
N PRO A 297 -14.06 8.12 18.00
CA PRO A 297 -14.53 7.01 18.83
C PRO A 297 -15.76 7.36 19.69
N GLU A 298 -16.10 8.64 19.83
CA GLU A 298 -17.29 9.07 20.59
C GLU A 298 -18.57 8.84 19.78
N SER A 299 -18.56 9.20 18.49
CA SER A 299 -19.70 8.94 17.60
C SER A 299 -19.70 7.50 17.05
N PHE A 300 -18.53 6.89 16.90
CA PHE A 300 -18.33 5.53 16.36
C PHE A 300 -17.52 4.68 17.35
N PRO A 301 -18.16 4.22 18.45
CA PRO A 301 -17.48 3.51 19.50
C PRO A 301 -16.95 2.15 19.04
N LEU A 302 -15.74 1.84 19.50
CA LEU A 302 -15.09 0.56 19.30
C LEU A 302 -15.36 -0.37 20.48
N LYS A 303 -15.57 -1.64 20.17
CA LYS A 303 -15.45 -2.75 21.11
C LYS A 303 -14.13 -3.47 20.92
N PHE A 304 -13.71 -4.16 21.97
CA PHE A 304 -12.43 -4.83 22.03
C PHE A 304 -12.58 -6.32 22.30
N PHE A 305 -11.67 -7.11 21.73
CA PHE A 305 -11.53 -8.52 22.04
C PHE A 305 -10.14 -8.72 22.62
N LEU A 306 -10.09 -9.03 23.91
CA LEU A 306 -8.87 -9.33 24.64
C LEU A 306 -8.62 -10.84 24.56
N ARG A 307 -7.40 -11.25 24.23
CA ARG A 307 -6.95 -12.63 24.41
C ARG A 307 -5.71 -12.69 25.28
N TYR A 308 -5.66 -13.69 26.15
CA TYR A 308 -4.50 -13.93 27.00
C TYR A 308 -4.31 -15.42 27.25
N ARG A 309 -3.06 -15.84 27.45
CA ARG A 309 -2.71 -17.17 27.90
C ARG A 309 -1.38 -17.14 28.66
N PRO A 310 -1.17 -18.02 29.64
CA PRO A 310 0.15 -18.18 30.22
C PRO A 310 1.09 -18.85 29.20
N LEU A 311 2.38 -18.57 29.27
CA LEU A 311 3.38 -19.20 28.36
C LEU A 311 3.44 -20.72 28.49
N ILE A 312 3.05 -21.26 29.64
CA ILE A 312 3.03 -22.69 29.93
C ILE A 312 1.86 -23.45 29.28
N LEU A 313 0.88 -22.76 28.67
CA LEU A 313 -0.26 -23.38 28.00
C LEU A 313 -0.48 -22.74 26.63
N ASP A 314 -0.97 -23.53 25.66
CA ASP A 314 -1.29 -23.03 24.32
C ASP A 314 -2.75 -22.55 24.16
N GLN A 315 -3.58 -22.75 25.18
CA GLN A 315 -4.99 -22.38 25.15
C GLN A 315 -5.20 -20.90 25.47
N TRP A 316 -5.81 -20.18 24.52
CA TRP A 316 -6.21 -18.78 24.70
C TRP A 316 -7.52 -18.64 25.48
N GLN A 317 -7.52 -17.74 26.45
CA GLN A 317 -8.72 -17.18 27.07
C GLN A 317 -9.11 -15.91 26.33
N HIS A 318 -10.41 -15.65 26.24
CA HIS A 318 -10.96 -14.55 25.46
C HIS A 318 -11.98 -13.77 26.28
N VAL A 319 -11.99 -12.44 26.11
CA VAL A 319 -12.95 -11.53 26.73
C VAL A 319 -13.35 -10.47 25.72
N GLU A 320 -14.65 -10.37 25.43
CA GLU A 320 -15.22 -9.28 24.63
C GLU A 320 -15.64 -8.14 25.55
N LEU A 321 -15.25 -6.92 25.19
CA LEU A 321 -15.40 -5.71 25.98
C LEU A 321 -16.08 -4.66 25.12
N SER A 322 -17.30 -4.26 25.51
CA SER A 322 -18.12 -3.33 24.73
C SER A 322 -17.79 -1.86 24.98
N ASP A 323 -17.08 -1.56 26.07
CA ASP A 323 -16.73 -0.22 26.50
C ASP A 323 -15.37 -0.16 27.21
N GLY A 324 -14.76 1.01 27.16
CA GLY A 324 -13.50 1.32 27.85
C GLY A 324 -12.24 0.79 27.15
N THR A 325 -11.09 1.24 27.66
CA THR A 325 -9.76 0.92 27.13
C THR A 325 -8.88 0.21 28.16
N SER A 326 -9.51 -0.48 29.11
CA SER A 326 -8.82 -1.23 30.15
C SER A 326 -9.62 -2.42 30.64
N HIS A 327 -8.93 -3.48 31.04
CA HIS A 327 -9.52 -4.65 31.68
C HIS A 327 -8.58 -5.24 32.72
N THR A 328 -9.12 -5.76 33.81
CA THR A 328 -8.34 -6.49 34.82
C THR A 328 -8.58 -7.98 34.68
N ILE A 329 -7.55 -8.71 34.26
CA ILE A 329 -7.52 -10.18 34.31
C ILE A 329 -7.49 -10.58 35.79
N THR A 330 -8.36 -11.52 36.20
CA THR A 330 -8.52 -11.89 37.63
C THR A 330 -8.20 -13.34 37.96
N ASP A 331 -7.99 -14.16 36.93
CA ASP A 331 -7.78 -15.60 37.01
C ASP A 331 -6.35 -16.02 36.65
N ALA A 332 -5.42 -15.06 36.54
CA ALA A 332 -4.03 -15.34 36.18
C ALA A 332 -3.35 -16.31 37.18
N TYR A 333 -2.43 -17.13 36.67
CA TYR A 333 -1.59 -18.01 37.48
C TYR A 333 -0.45 -17.22 38.11
N ALA A 334 -0.32 -17.31 39.42
CA ALA A 334 0.71 -16.60 40.17
C ALA A 334 2.12 -16.94 39.66
N GLY A 335 2.95 -15.91 39.46
CA GLY A 335 4.33 -16.05 39.02
C GLY A 335 4.53 -16.65 37.63
N LYS A 336 3.47 -16.81 36.83
CA LYS A 336 3.58 -17.26 35.44
C LYS A 336 3.48 -16.09 34.49
N GLU A 337 4.35 -16.07 33.49
CA GLU A 337 4.33 -15.06 32.45
C GLU A 337 3.18 -15.32 31.46
N TYR A 338 2.55 -14.24 31.01
CA TYR A 338 1.42 -14.25 30.08
C TYR A 338 1.77 -13.53 28.78
N ILE A 339 1.22 -14.02 27.68
CA ILE A 339 1.10 -13.27 26.42
C ILE A 339 -0.32 -12.70 26.34
N ILE A 340 -0.43 -11.41 26.04
CA ILE A 340 -1.68 -10.67 25.98
C ILE A 340 -1.76 -9.88 24.67
N GLN A 341 -2.92 -9.92 24.02
CA GLN A 341 -3.21 -9.16 22.79
C GLN A 341 -4.63 -8.63 22.79
N VAL A 342 -4.85 -7.53 22.09
CA VAL A 342 -6.17 -6.89 21.95
C VAL A 342 -6.46 -6.67 20.47
N ALA A 343 -7.71 -6.87 20.06
CA ALA A 343 -8.22 -6.47 18.74
C ALA A 343 -9.40 -5.50 18.92
N ALA A 344 -9.63 -4.63 17.95
CA ALA A 344 -10.73 -3.66 17.93
C ALA A 344 -11.72 -3.95 16.81
N LYS A 345 -12.98 -3.60 17.01
CA LYS A 345 -14.02 -3.60 15.98
C LYS A 345 -14.98 -2.46 16.26
N ASP A 346 -15.55 -1.87 15.21
CA ASP A 346 -16.75 -1.06 15.39
C ASP A 346 -17.87 -1.90 16.04
N ASN A 347 -18.67 -1.28 16.91
CA ASN A 347 -19.72 -1.96 17.64
C ASN A 347 -20.71 -2.71 16.73
N ASP A 348 -21.11 -2.11 15.62
CA ASP A 348 -22.20 -2.58 14.78
C ASP A 348 -21.71 -3.12 13.43
N ILE A 349 -20.69 -2.49 12.84
CA ILE A 349 -20.31 -2.75 11.44
C ILE A 349 -18.90 -3.34 11.31
N GLY A 350 -18.56 -3.75 10.09
CA GLY A 350 -17.21 -4.18 9.77
C GLY A 350 -16.76 -5.50 10.38
N THR A 351 -15.44 -5.65 10.46
CA THR A 351 -14.74 -6.83 10.95
C THR A 351 -13.68 -6.46 11.99
N TRP A 352 -13.29 -7.44 12.81
CA TRP A 352 -12.22 -7.25 13.79
C TRP A 352 -10.91 -6.86 13.11
N SER A 353 -10.16 -5.96 13.75
CA SER A 353 -8.78 -5.66 13.42
C SER A 353 -7.91 -6.92 13.52
N ASP A 354 -6.69 -6.82 13.01
CA ASP A 354 -5.67 -7.80 13.39
C ASP A 354 -5.36 -7.64 14.89
N TRP A 355 -4.72 -8.66 15.48
CA TRP A 355 -4.30 -8.59 16.87
C TRP A 355 -3.20 -7.52 17.04
N SER A 356 -3.23 -6.80 18.15
CA SER A 356 -2.15 -5.90 18.55
C SER A 356 -0.82 -6.66 18.64
N VAL A 357 0.28 -5.89 18.66
CA VAL A 357 1.57 -6.45 19.08
C VAL A 357 1.38 -7.11 20.45
N ALA A 358 1.94 -8.32 20.60
CA ALA A 358 1.85 -9.09 21.81
C ALA A 358 2.62 -8.42 22.94
N VAL A 359 2.01 -8.34 24.12
CA VAL A 359 2.66 -7.85 25.33
C VAL A 359 2.80 -8.96 26.36
N HIS A 360 3.87 -8.87 27.12
CA HIS A 360 4.24 -9.85 28.13
C HIS A 360 4.09 -9.26 29.51
N ALA A 361 3.51 -10.01 30.45
CA ALA A 361 3.42 -9.60 31.84
C ALA A 361 3.35 -10.79 32.78
N THR A 362 3.91 -10.62 33.97
CA THR A 362 3.86 -11.59 35.07
C THR A 362 3.05 -10.98 36.21
N PRO A 363 2.05 -11.68 36.78
CA PRO A 363 1.32 -11.21 37.94
C PRO A 363 2.25 -10.93 39.13
N TRP A 364 1.76 -10.13 40.08
CA TRP A 364 2.54 -9.74 41.25
C TRP A 364 3.09 -10.96 42.00
N THR A 365 4.36 -10.88 42.39
CA THR A 365 5.03 -11.86 43.24
C THR A 365 5.59 -11.11 44.44
N GLU A 366 5.57 -11.76 45.60
CA GLU A 366 6.33 -11.25 46.75
C GLU A 366 7.82 -11.33 46.39
N GLU A 367 8.55 -10.23 46.62
CA GLU A 367 10.00 -10.30 46.61
C GLU A 367 10.44 -11.33 47.67
N PRO A 368 11.32 -12.28 47.33
CA PRO A 368 11.86 -13.19 48.33
C PRO A 368 12.49 -12.35 49.43
N LYS A 369 11.91 -12.38 50.64
CA LYS A 369 12.60 -11.83 51.82
C LYS A 369 13.88 -12.63 51.96
N HIS A 370 15.03 -12.01 51.69
CA HIS A 370 16.31 -12.59 52.06
C HIS A 370 16.26 -12.85 53.56
N LEU A 371 16.16 -14.12 53.95
CA LEU A 371 16.40 -14.56 55.30
C LEU A 371 17.90 -14.33 55.55
N THR A 372 18.27 -13.13 56.02
CA THR A 372 19.55 -12.94 56.68
C THR A 372 19.52 -13.81 57.92
N THR A 373 20.28 -14.90 57.86
CA THR A 373 20.48 -15.86 58.93
C THR A 373 21.00 -15.13 60.17
N GLU A 374 20.14 -14.93 61.17
CA GLU A 374 20.57 -14.69 62.55
C GLU A 374 21.12 -16.02 63.12
N ALA A 375 22.29 -16.43 62.64
CA ALA A 375 23.04 -17.55 63.22
C ALA A 375 24.54 -17.28 63.12
N GLN A 376 24.98 -16.11 63.59
CA GLN A 376 26.41 -15.85 63.74
C GLN A 376 26.76 -14.73 64.73
N VAL A 377 26.11 -14.66 65.91
CA VAL A 377 26.72 -14.05 67.12
C VAL A 377 26.24 -14.80 68.36
N ALA A 378 26.46 -16.11 68.38
CA ALA A 378 26.47 -16.92 69.61
C ALA A 378 27.80 -17.68 69.62
N GLY A 379 28.89 -16.93 69.81
CA GLY A 379 30.23 -17.48 69.65
C GLY A 379 31.34 -16.50 70.05
N GLU A 380 31.11 -15.66 71.06
CA GLU A 380 32.19 -14.89 71.68
C GLU A 380 31.92 -14.79 73.19
N GLY A 381 32.18 -15.91 73.86
CA GLY A 381 31.92 -16.10 75.28
C GLY A 381 32.59 -17.36 75.81
N ALA A 382 33.86 -17.57 75.44
CA ALA A 382 34.77 -18.51 76.10
C ALA A 382 36.21 -18.30 75.59
N ARG A 383 36.95 -17.38 76.22
CA ARG A 383 38.36 -17.58 76.53
C ARG A 383 38.84 -16.62 77.60
#